data_AF-A0A523C2X1-F1
#
_entry.id   AF-A0A523C2X1-F1
#
_cell.length_a   1.000
_cell.length_b   1.000
_cell.length_c   1.000
_cell.angle_alpha   90.00
_cell.angle_beta   90.00
_cell.angle_gamma   90.00
#
_symmetry.space_group_name_H-M   'P 1'
#
loop_
_entity.id
_entity.type
_entity.pdbx_description
1 polymer ?
#
loop_
_entity_poly.entity_id
_entity_poly.type
_entity_poly.pdbx_seq_one_letter_code
_entity_poly.pdbx_strand_id
1 'polypeptide(L)'
;MQEARDAVPVWIMPVHRILENLPPAGERFNVVIVDESSQSDILSLSLLFRAEKAVIVGDDNQISPEAIGIEQSQVHQLMERHLQGIPQAGRFDLQTSLYDMAQIVFPGHLMLKEHFRSEPEIIQFSNDLMYGGEIQPLRLPQVSEILEPPVLAVRVPEGWRDEGTRAINEPEARALVEKVAELCKRPEYIGRTMGVISLQGEEQARLIEELLREQLGEVEMINRRIVCGDAYAFQGDERDVMFLSMVAAPNVRIGGLVKRSDMQRFNVAASRARDQMWLFHSVGLEDLNPNCVRARLLQYCLDPARVTRKEQEVEHLFESEFERDVYRLIIARGYTVRPQVRVGTPTKGYRIDLVIEGLRSRLAVECDGDKWHGIEKWEEDRARQMILERAGWKFWRIRGSAFYRNPGKVMEPLWRLLDEMGIEPGRAGGIKLLAKAAPQ
;
A
#
# COMPACT_ATOMS: atom_id res chain seq x y z
N MET A 1 -8.06 30.35 -27.06
CA MET A 1 -8.00 30.02 -25.61
C MET A 1 -8.56 31.15 -24.75
N GLN A 2 -8.30 32.43 -25.07
CA GLN A 2 -8.86 33.58 -24.33
C GLN A 2 -10.39 33.63 -24.27
N GLU A 3 -11.09 33.32 -25.36
CA GLU A 3 -12.58 33.36 -25.41
C GLU A 3 -13.27 32.19 -24.67
N ALA A 4 -12.55 31.12 -24.35
CA ALA A 4 -13.10 29.93 -23.68
C ALA A 4 -12.74 29.85 -22.19
N ARG A 5 -11.95 30.82 -21.70
CA ARG A 5 -11.45 30.85 -20.31
C ARG A 5 -12.58 30.85 -19.29
N ASP A 6 -13.59 31.69 -19.53
CA ASP A 6 -14.71 31.89 -18.63
C ASP A 6 -15.81 30.83 -18.79
N ALA A 7 -15.75 30.02 -19.86
CA ALA A 7 -16.73 28.98 -20.13
C ALA A 7 -16.44 27.67 -19.37
N VAL A 8 -15.19 27.48 -18.92
CA VAL A 8 -14.75 26.22 -18.28
C VAL A 8 -14.28 26.50 -16.84
N PRO A 9 -14.99 25.99 -15.81
CA PRO A 9 -14.69 26.31 -14.41
C PRO A 9 -13.42 25.63 -13.89
N VAL A 10 -12.92 24.60 -14.57
CA VAL A 10 -11.75 23.79 -14.14
C VAL A 10 -10.87 23.46 -15.33
N TRP A 11 -9.58 23.74 -15.19
CA TRP A 11 -8.56 23.51 -16.21
C TRP A 11 -7.58 22.45 -15.72
N ILE A 12 -7.49 21.33 -16.44
CA ILE A 12 -6.57 20.23 -16.12
C ILE A 12 -5.50 20.18 -17.20
N MET A 13 -4.26 20.54 -16.84
CA MET A 13 -3.15 20.68 -17.78
C MET A 13 -1.83 20.32 -17.10
N PRO A 14 -0.87 19.69 -17.82
CA PRO A 14 0.47 19.50 -17.31
C PRO A 14 1.24 20.84 -17.25
N VAL A 15 2.24 20.93 -16.37
CA VAL A 15 2.99 22.17 -16.06
C VAL A 15 3.54 22.85 -17.31
N HIS A 16 4.16 22.10 -18.23
CA HIS A 16 4.74 22.67 -19.45
C HIS A 16 3.68 23.35 -20.34
N ARG A 17 2.46 22.81 -20.43
CA ARG A 17 1.37 23.45 -21.19
C ARG A 17 0.89 24.73 -20.53
N ILE A 18 0.90 24.80 -19.21
CA ILE A 18 0.57 26.02 -18.48
C ILE A 18 1.60 27.11 -18.80
N LEU A 19 2.88 26.75 -18.78
CA LEU A 19 3.98 27.67 -19.09
C LEU A 19 3.95 28.18 -20.54
N GLU A 20 3.59 27.33 -21.50
CA GLU A 20 3.48 27.69 -22.92
C GLU A 20 2.26 28.56 -23.24
N ASN A 21 1.12 28.31 -22.58
CA ASN A 21 -0.16 28.86 -23.00
C ASN A 21 -0.70 29.97 -22.09
N LEU A 22 -0.29 30.03 -20.82
CA LEU A 22 -0.80 31.01 -19.86
C LEU A 22 0.25 32.07 -19.54
N PRO A 23 -0.06 33.36 -19.82
CA PRO A 23 0.86 34.44 -19.53
C PRO A 23 1.15 34.51 -18.02
N PRO A 24 2.36 34.92 -17.62
CA PRO A 24 2.70 35.04 -16.21
C PRO A 24 1.88 36.13 -15.49
N ALA A 25 1.57 37.20 -16.21
CA ALA A 25 0.78 38.32 -15.76
C ALA A 25 -0.62 38.26 -16.38
N GLY A 26 -1.65 38.29 -15.55
CA GLY A 26 -3.05 38.23 -15.95
C GLY A 26 -3.96 37.99 -14.74
N GLU A 27 -5.24 37.75 -15.00
CA GLU A 27 -6.17 37.33 -13.94
C GLU A 27 -5.71 36.01 -13.32
N ARG A 28 -5.76 35.94 -11.99
CA ARG A 28 -5.35 34.76 -11.23
C ARG A 28 -6.49 33.77 -11.13
N PHE A 29 -6.15 32.48 -11.06
CA PHE A 29 -7.10 31.46 -10.64
C PHE A 29 -7.38 31.59 -9.14
N ASN A 30 -8.59 31.29 -8.70
CA ASN A 30 -8.89 31.29 -7.27
C ASN A 30 -8.11 30.20 -6.53
N VAL A 31 -7.94 29.04 -7.16
CA VAL A 31 -7.24 27.88 -6.61
C VAL A 31 -6.44 27.19 -7.71
N VAL A 32 -5.19 26.82 -7.41
CA VAL A 32 -4.43 25.81 -8.16
C VAL A 32 -4.28 24.57 -7.31
N ILE A 33 -4.48 23.40 -7.91
CA ILE A 33 -4.20 22.10 -7.27
C ILE A 33 -3.06 21.46 -8.06
N VAL A 34 -1.96 21.16 -7.37
CA VAL A 34 -0.83 20.44 -7.95
C VAL A 34 -0.80 19.05 -7.35
N ASP A 35 -1.21 18.08 -8.14
CA ASP A 35 -1.13 16.66 -7.80
C ASP A 35 0.25 16.10 -8.15
N GLU A 36 0.67 15.04 -7.46
CA GLU A 36 2.01 14.43 -7.59
C GLU A 36 3.14 15.47 -7.53
N SER A 37 2.99 16.47 -6.66
CA SER A 37 3.90 17.61 -6.55
C SER A 37 5.29 17.26 -6.04
N SER A 38 5.48 16.07 -5.46
CA SER A 38 6.80 15.53 -5.13
C SER A 38 7.60 15.12 -6.37
N GLN A 39 6.94 15.00 -7.53
CA GLN A 39 7.54 14.73 -8.84
C GLN A 39 7.67 16.00 -9.69
N SER A 40 7.10 17.10 -9.22
CA SER A 40 7.09 18.37 -9.92
C SER A 40 8.39 19.12 -9.62
N ASP A 41 9.17 19.40 -10.66
CA ASP A 41 10.41 20.16 -10.53
C ASP A 41 10.17 21.62 -10.10
N ILE A 42 11.26 22.35 -9.94
CA ILE A 42 11.24 23.73 -9.50
C ILE A 42 10.49 24.71 -10.41
N LEU A 43 10.31 24.39 -11.70
CA LEU A 43 9.54 25.24 -12.62
C LEU A 43 8.07 25.32 -12.21
N SER A 44 7.61 24.34 -11.43
CA SER A 44 6.24 24.28 -10.90
C SER A 44 5.95 25.36 -9.87
N LEU A 45 6.98 26.00 -9.27
CA LEU A 45 6.80 27.21 -8.46
C LEU A 45 6.10 28.32 -9.23
N SER A 46 6.27 28.36 -10.55
CA SER A 46 5.61 29.33 -11.40
C SER A 46 4.08 29.22 -11.39
N LEU A 47 3.53 28.07 -11.02
CA LEU A 47 2.09 27.86 -10.91
C LEU A 47 1.52 28.66 -9.73
N LEU A 48 2.29 28.80 -8.66
CA LEU A 48 1.85 29.45 -7.43
C LEU A 48 1.57 30.94 -7.62
N PHE A 49 2.31 31.64 -8.48
CA PHE A 49 2.06 33.06 -8.73
C PHE A 49 0.81 33.32 -9.59
N ARG A 50 0.28 32.28 -10.25
CA ARG A 50 -0.90 32.35 -11.11
C ARG A 50 -2.22 32.13 -10.35
N ALA A 51 -2.17 31.90 -9.04
CA ALA A 51 -3.35 31.65 -8.22
C ALA A 51 -3.37 32.47 -6.92
N GLU A 52 -4.55 32.60 -6.33
CA GLU A 52 -4.73 33.18 -4.98
C GLU A 52 -4.48 32.16 -3.88
N LYS A 53 -4.83 30.89 -4.13
CA LYS A 53 -4.61 29.76 -3.21
C LYS A 53 -3.99 28.59 -3.97
N ALA A 54 -3.20 27.79 -3.26
CA ALA A 54 -2.60 26.57 -3.79
C ALA A 54 -2.88 25.39 -2.85
N VAL A 55 -3.21 24.24 -3.45
CA VAL A 55 -3.26 22.94 -2.78
C VAL A 55 -2.15 22.09 -3.40
N ILE A 56 -1.20 21.68 -2.56
CA ILE A 56 -0.04 20.90 -2.98
C ILE A 56 -0.25 19.49 -2.44
N VAL A 57 -0.42 18.53 -3.34
CA VAL A 57 -0.67 17.11 -3.02
C VAL A 57 0.52 16.31 -3.52
N GLY A 58 1.10 15.47 -2.68
CA GLY A 58 2.30 14.71 -3.01
C GLY A 58 2.74 13.81 -1.86
N ASP A 59 3.78 13.04 -2.12
CA ASP A 59 4.37 12.09 -1.18
C ASP A 59 5.90 12.12 -1.30
N ASP A 60 6.58 12.59 -0.25
CA ASP A 60 8.05 12.66 -0.19
C ASP A 60 8.72 11.31 0.08
N ASN A 61 7.94 10.26 0.29
CA ASN A 61 8.40 8.88 0.36
C ASN A 61 8.29 8.13 -0.97
N GLN A 62 7.71 8.76 -1.99
CA GLN A 62 7.81 8.31 -3.38
C GLN A 62 9.04 8.89 -4.07
N ILE A 63 9.24 8.51 -5.33
CA ILE A 63 10.38 8.92 -6.13
C ILE A 63 10.31 10.42 -6.43
N SER A 64 11.40 11.12 -6.11
CA SER A 64 11.62 12.54 -6.42
C SER A 64 12.35 12.72 -7.76
N PRO A 65 12.30 13.92 -8.38
CA PRO A 65 13.04 14.23 -9.60
C PRO A 65 14.55 13.97 -9.43
N GLU A 66 15.13 13.20 -10.35
CA GLU A 66 16.58 13.04 -10.43
C GLU A 66 17.15 13.81 -11.63
N ALA A 67 18.14 14.66 -11.36
CA ALA A 67 18.86 15.41 -12.39
C ALA A 67 19.97 14.55 -13.03
N ILE A 68 19.58 13.42 -13.64
CA ILE A 68 20.52 12.44 -14.22
C ILE A 68 21.33 13.11 -15.34
N GLY A 69 22.67 13.03 -15.23
CA GLY A 69 23.59 13.57 -16.23
C GLY A 69 23.83 15.09 -16.13
N ILE A 70 23.26 15.77 -15.14
CA ILE A 70 23.51 17.21 -14.91
C ILE A 70 24.59 17.37 -13.85
N GLU A 71 25.61 18.16 -14.19
CA GLU A 71 26.74 18.44 -13.32
C GLU A 71 26.33 19.45 -12.23
N GLN A 72 26.34 19.01 -10.98
CA GLN A 72 25.80 19.79 -9.85
C GLN A 72 26.60 21.08 -9.59
N SER A 73 27.89 21.13 -9.91
CA SER A 73 28.68 22.35 -9.73
C SER A 73 28.24 23.47 -10.66
N GLN A 74 27.82 23.16 -11.90
CA GLN A 74 27.21 24.13 -12.81
C GLN A 74 25.90 24.70 -12.26
N VAL A 75 25.05 23.85 -11.68
CA VAL A 75 23.80 24.28 -11.05
C VAL A 75 24.10 25.23 -9.88
N HIS A 76 25.07 24.87 -9.02
CA HIS A 76 25.47 25.69 -7.89
C HIS A 76 26.00 27.08 -8.32
N GLN A 77 26.83 27.12 -9.37
CA GLN A 77 27.33 28.39 -9.92
C GLN A 77 26.21 29.30 -10.44
N LEU A 78 25.18 28.72 -11.07
CA LEU A 78 24.01 29.49 -11.52
C LEU A 78 23.20 30.02 -10.32
N MET A 79 23.02 29.21 -9.28
CA MET A 79 22.33 29.62 -8.06
C MET A 79 23.05 30.79 -7.38
N GLU A 80 24.36 30.71 -7.20
CA GLU A 80 25.18 31.78 -6.61
C GLU A 80 25.15 33.08 -7.43
N ARG A 81 25.08 32.98 -8.76
CA ARG A 81 25.04 34.13 -9.66
C ARG A 81 23.67 34.80 -9.70
N HIS A 82 22.59 34.02 -9.76
CA HIS A 82 21.26 34.53 -10.10
C HIS A 82 20.29 34.63 -8.93
N LEU A 83 20.51 33.89 -7.84
CA LEU A 83 19.60 33.83 -6.69
C LEU A 83 20.11 34.61 -5.47
N GLN A 84 20.93 35.64 -5.71
CA GLN A 84 21.44 36.50 -4.65
C GLN A 84 20.29 37.22 -3.92
N GLY A 85 20.30 37.16 -2.59
CA GLY A 85 19.26 37.78 -1.75
C GLY A 85 17.95 36.98 -1.66
N ILE A 86 17.87 35.80 -2.30
CA ILE A 86 16.72 34.90 -2.16
C ILE A 86 16.90 34.02 -0.91
N PRO A 87 15.93 34.00 0.02
CA PRO A 87 15.98 33.10 1.17
C PRO A 87 16.04 31.64 0.71
N GLN A 88 16.89 30.84 1.38
CA GLN A 88 17.07 29.43 1.04
C GLN A 88 17.47 29.18 -0.44
N ALA A 89 18.17 30.13 -1.09
CA ALA A 89 18.62 29.99 -2.48
C ALA A 89 19.28 28.64 -2.79
N GLY A 90 20.05 28.09 -1.84
CA GLY A 90 20.69 26.77 -1.93
C GLY A 90 19.75 25.57 -2.09
N ARG A 91 18.43 25.76 -1.96
CA ARG A 91 17.39 24.73 -2.14
C ARG A 91 16.74 24.79 -3.51
N PHE A 92 17.06 25.77 -4.33
CA PHE A 92 16.51 25.91 -5.68
C PHE A 92 17.29 25.06 -6.70
N ASP A 93 17.67 23.84 -6.33
CA ASP A 93 18.35 22.91 -7.21
C ASP A 93 17.36 22.09 -8.05
N LEU A 94 17.88 21.20 -8.89
CA LEU A 94 17.07 20.35 -9.78
C LEU A 94 16.55 19.07 -9.11
N GLN A 95 16.91 18.83 -7.85
CA GLN A 95 16.50 17.65 -7.07
C GLN A 95 15.36 17.99 -6.11
N THR A 96 15.14 19.28 -5.85
CA THR A 96 14.11 19.77 -4.95
C THR A 96 12.78 19.93 -5.70
N SER A 97 11.75 19.23 -5.22
CA SER A 97 10.41 19.29 -5.78
C SER A 97 9.59 20.48 -5.24
N LEU A 98 8.45 20.75 -5.88
CA LEU A 98 7.46 21.69 -5.34
C LEU A 98 6.98 21.29 -3.94
N TYR A 99 6.81 19.98 -3.69
CA TYR A 99 6.41 19.46 -2.39
C TYR A 99 7.48 19.72 -1.32
N ASP A 100 8.76 19.48 -1.63
CA ASP A 100 9.87 19.76 -0.71
C ASP A 100 9.94 21.24 -0.35
N MET A 101 9.78 22.12 -1.35
CA MET A 101 9.72 23.57 -1.13
C MET A 101 8.55 23.98 -0.23
N ALA A 102 7.39 23.36 -0.41
CA ALA A 102 6.23 23.60 0.44
C ALA A 102 6.49 23.16 1.89
N GLN A 103 7.10 22.00 2.11
CA GLN A 103 7.45 21.53 3.46
C GLN A 103 8.46 22.45 4.18
N ILE A 104 9.37 23.09 3.44
CA ILE A 104 10.32 24.05 4.01
C ILE A 104 9.61 25.31 4.50
N VAL A 105 8.64 25.80 3.73
CA VAL A 105 7.96 27.07 4.00
C VAL A 105 6.81 26.90 4.98
N PHE A 106 6.10 25.78 4.93
CA PHE A 106 4.88 25.54 5.71
C PHE A 106 5.12 24.48 6.79
N PRO A 107 4.95 24.81 8.08
CA PRO A 107 5.31 23.94 9.20
C PRO A 107 4.35 22.76 9.45
N GLY A 108 3.32 22.57 8.60
CA GLY A 108 2.34 21.51 8.77
C GLY A 108 1.86 20.96 7.43
N HIS A 109 1.78 19.64 7.34
CA HIS A 109 1.14 18.92 6.24
C HIS A 109 0.06 17.98 6.80
N LEU A 110 -0.98 17.76 6.01
CA LEU A 110 -2.06 16.84 6.36
C LEU A 110 -1.76 15.48 5.72
N MET A 111 -1.34 14.51 6.52
CA MET A 111 -1.13 13.14 6.04
C MET A 111 -2.46 12.38 5.94
N LEU A 112 -2.78 11.90 4.74
CA LEU A 112 -3.86 10.94 4.53
C LEU A 112 -3.35 9.55 4.95
N LYS A 113 -4.07 8.89 5.85
CA LYS A 113 -3.62 7.62 6.46
C LYS A 113 -4.29 6.39 5.86
N GLU A 114 -5.40 6.57 5.17
CA GLU A 114 -6.25 5.48 4.72
C GLU A 114 -5.76 4.94 3.37
N HIS A 115 -5.48 3.62 3.30
CA HIS A 115 -5.05 2.94 2.09
C HIS A 115 -6.11 1.96 1.61
N PHE A 116 -6.65 2.21 0.42
CA PHE A 116 -7.76 1.43 -0.15
C PHE A 116 -7.33 0.50 -1.29
N ARG A 117 -6.05 0.54 -1.69
CA ARG A 117 -5.57 -0.04 -2.94
C ARG A 117 -5.05 -1.47 -2.83
N SER A 118 -4.18 -1.74 -1.86
CA SER A 118 -3.42 -2.99 -1.76
C SER A 118 -3.90 -3.85 -0.60
N GLU A 119 -3.67 -5.15 -0.71
CA GLU A 119 -3.82 -6.05 0.43
C GLU A 119 -2.94 -5.60 1.61
N PRO A 120 -3.39 -5.83 2.86
CA PRO A 120 -2.66 -5.42 4.06
C PRO A 120 -1.19 -5.86 4.07
N GLU A 121 -0.93 -7.11 3.71
CA GLU A 121 0.40 -7.70 3.63
C GLU A 121 1.29 -7.04 2.58
N ILE A 122 0.72 -6.45 1.53
CA ILE A 122 1.52 -5.76 0.51
C ILE A 122 1.94 -4.39 1.03
N ILE A 123 0.98 -3.56 1.45
CA ILE A 123 1.26 -2.19 1.86
C ILE A 123 2.03 -2.12 3.18
N GLN A 124 1.94 -3.13 4.04
CA GLN A 124 2.58 -3.11 5.34
C GLN A 124 4.11 -3.02 5.23
N PHE A 125 4.73 -3.61 4.20
CA PHE A 125 6.16 -3.42 3.95
C PHE A 125 6.51 -1.93 3.80
N SER A 126 5.79 -1.23 2.92
CA SER A 126 5.95 0.21 2.69
C SER A 126 5.65 1.03 3.95
N ASN A 127 4.60 0.65 4.68
CA ASN A 127 4.19 1.28 5.94
C ASN A 127 5.31 1.25 6.99
N ASP A 128 5.95 0.09 7.16
CA ASP A 128 7.08 -0.11 8.07
C ASP A 128 8.37 0.53 7.54
N LEU A 129 8.53 0.61 6.22
CA LEU A 129 9.73 1.16 5.58
C LEU A 129 9.78 2.68 5.67
N MET A 130 8.69 3.37 5.33
CA MET A 130 8.69 4.82 5.08
C MET A 130 7.67 5.62 5.90
N TYR A 131 6.56 5.01 6.32
CA TYR A 131 5.43 5.75 6.91
C TYR A 131 5.24 5.53 8.41
N GLY A 132 6.20 4.90 9.09
CA GLY A 132 6.20 4.75 10.55
C GLY A 132 5.02 3.95 11.10
N GLY A 133 4.36 3.12 10.27
CA GLY A 133 3.16 2.38 10.67
C GLY A 133 1.88 3.22 10.70
N GLU A 134 1.89 4.44 10.16
CA GLU A 134 0.72 5.33 10.20
C GLU A 134 -0.34 4.99 9.14
N ILE A 135 0.02 4.26 8.09
CA ILE A 135 -0.91 3.86 7.02
C ILE A 135 -1.86 2.76 7.51
N GLN A 136 -3.12 2.89 7.17
CA GLN A 136 -4.22 2.02 7.57
C GLN A 136 -4.77 1.30 6.33
N PRO A 137 -4.47 0.02 6.14
CA PRO A 137 -5.07 -0.76 5.07
C PRO A 137 -6.55 -0.98 5.36
N LEU A 138 -7.41 -0.39 4.53
CA LEU A 138 -8.87 -0.48 4.62
C LEU A 138 -9.49 -1.26 3.45
N ARG A 139 -8.68 -1.80 2.54
CA ARG A 139 -9.16 -2.56 1.39
C ARG A 139 -10.00 -3.77 1.85
N LEU A 140 -11.09 -3.99 1.11
CA LEU A 140 -11.94 -5.17 1.18
C LEU A 140 -12.01 -5.79 -0.22
N PRO A 141 -11.16 -6.79 -0.55
CA PRO A 141 -11.22 -7.43 -1.86
C PRO A 141 -12.53 -8.20 -2.03
N GLN A 142 -13.08 -8.18 -3.24
CA GLN A 142 -14.12 -9.13 -3.62
C GLN A 142 -13.52 -10.53 -3.73
N VAL A 143 -14.34 -11.58 -3.57
CA VAL A 143 -13.89 -12.98 -3.68
C VAL A 143 -13.12 -13.25 -4.97
N SER A 144 -13.58 -12.69 -6.09
CA SER A 144 -12.96 -12.85 -7.39
C SER A 144 -11.63 -12.12 -7.52
N GLU A 145 -11.30 -11.22 -6.60
CA GLU A 145 -10.06 -10.42 -6.55
C GLU A 145 -8.99 -11.08 -5.68
N ILE A 146 -9.36 -11.99 -4.77
CA ILE A 146 -8.44 -12.63 -3.82
C ILE A 146 -7.43 -13.52 -4.55
N LEU A 147 -6.14 -13.30 -4.27
CA LEU A 147 -5.03 -14.15 -4.68
C LEU A 147 -4.18 -14.47 -3.44
N GLU A 148 -4.27 -15.72 -2.96
CA GLU A 148 -3.53 -16.16 -1.76
C GLU A 148 -2.32 -17.04 -2.11
N PRO A 149 -1.17 -16.83 -1.43
CA PRO A 149 -0.87 -15.71 -0.53
C PRO A 149 -0.65 -14.39 -1.32
N PRO A 150 -0.84 -13.21 -0.68
CA PRO A 150 -0.68 -11.91 -1.34
C PRO A 150 0.79 -11.52 -1.56
N VAL A 151 1.73 -12.08 -0.79
CA VAL A 151 3.16 -11.83 -0.92
C VAL A 151 3.90 -13.15 -1.03
N LEU A 152 4.73 -13.28 -2.07
CA LEU A 152 5.54 -14.48 -2.34
C LEU A 152 7.00 -14.14 -2.60
N ALA A 153 7.89 -15.03 -2.18
CA ALA A 153 9.29 -15.02 -2.55
C ALA A 153 9.62 -16.30 -3.33
N VAL A 154 10.30 -16.14 -4.47
CA VAL A 154 10.78 -17.22 -5.33
C VAL A 154 12.30 -17.16 -5.38
N ARG A 155 12.95 -18.15 -4.77
CA ARG A 155 14.41 -18.28 -4.81
C ARG A 155 14.84 -18.92 -6.13
N VAL A 156 15.86 -18.34 -6.76
CA VAL A 156 16.52 -18.85 -7.98
C VAL A 156 17.98 -19.18 -7.64
N PRO A 157 18.27 -20.41 -7.16
CA PRO A 157 19.59 -20.75 -6.62
C PRO A 157 20.73 -20.64 -7.65
N GLU A 158 20.44 -20.93 -8.92
CA GLU A 158 21.40 -20.87 -10.03
C GLU A 158 21.57 -19.45 -10.61
N GLY A 159 20.98 -18.44 -9.96
CA GLY A 159 21.03 -17.07 -10.43
C GLY A 159 22.43 -16.46 -10.32
N TRP A 160 22.86 -15.82 -11.40
CA TRP A 160 24.13 -15.12 -11.50
C TRP A 160 23.89 -13.76 -12.14
N ARG A 161 24.72 -12.78 -11.78
CA ARG A 161 24.64 -11.43 -12.32
C ARG A 161 25.86 -11.11 -13.18
N ASP A 162 25.64 -10.50 -14.34
CA ASP A 162 26.71 -9.96 -15.19
C ASP A 162 27.62 -9.00 -14.40
N GLU A 163 28.94 -9.19 -14.51
CA GLU A 163 29.95 -8.34 -13.87
C GLU A 163 30.10 -6.97 -14.55
N GLY A 164 29.47 -6.79 -15.71
CA GLY A 164 29.47 -5.54 -16.47
C GLY A 164 28.57 -4.45 -15.88
N THR A 165 28.48 -3.32 -16.59
CA THR A 165 27.58 -2.21 -16.24
C THR A 165 26.10 -2.59 -16.37
N ARG A 166 25.80 -3.59 -17.20
CA ARG A 166 24.46 -4.14 -17.39
C ARG A 166 24.18 -5.06 -16.22
N ALA A 167 23.48 -4.56 -15.21
CA ALA A 167 23.04 -5.36 -14.07
C ALA A 167 21.95 -6.34 -14.52
N ILE A 168 22.34 -7.44 -15.18
CA ILE A 168 21.43 -8.47 -15.70
C ILE A 168 21.64 -9.74 -14.89
N ASN A 169 20.55 -10.39 -14.50
CA ASN A 169 20.51 -11.73 -13.93
C ASN A 169 19.58 -12.59 -14.78
N GLU A 170 20.15 -13.27 -15.77
CA GLU A 170 19.41 -14.03 -16.78
C GLU A 170 18.60 -15.20 -16.19
N PRO A 171 19.16 -16.06 -15.30
CA PRO A 171 18.35 -17.12 -14.69
C PRO A 171 17.16 -16.59 -13.89
N GLU A 172 17.32 -15.46 -13.19
CA GLU A 172 16.23 -14.81 -12.47
C GLU A 172 15.15 -14.29 -13.42
N ALA A 173 15.55 -13.68 -14.55
CA ALA A 173 14.63 -13.22 -15.60
C ALA A 173 13.83 -14.39 -16.19
N ARG A 174 14.49 -15.49 -16.55
CA ARG A 174 13.82 -16.68 -17.12
C ARG A 174 12.83 -17.30 -16.13
N ALA A 175 13.22 -17.47 -14.87
CA ALA A 175 12.33 -18.00 -13.83
C ALA A 175 11.08 -17.12 -13.63
N LEU A 176 11.25 -15.80 -13.70
CA LEU A 176 10.15 -14.83 -13.63
C LEU A 176 9.21 -14.98 -14.83
N VAL A 177 9.74 -14.99 -16.06
CA VAL A 177 8.94 -15.11 -17.29
C VAL A 177 8.17 -16.44 -17.30
N GLU A 178 8.82 -17.54 -16.94
CA GLU A 178 8.18 -18.85 -16.82
C GLU A 178 7.01 -18.82 -15.82
N LYS A 179 7.20 -18.17 -14.66
CA LYS A 179 6.14 -18.02 -13.68
C LYS A 179 4.99 -17.17 -14.21
N VAL A 180 5.26 -16.03 -14.85
CA VAL A 180 4.22 -15.19 -15.45
C VAL A 180 3.42 -15.99 -16.47
N ALA A 181 4.10 -16.73 -17.36
CA ALA A 181 3.45 -17.55 -18.37
C ALA A 181 2.63 -18.70 -17.79
N GLU A 182 3.08 -19.29 -16.68
CA GLU A 182 2.31 -20.27 -15.91
C GLU A 182 1.04 -19.63 -15.33
N LEU A 183 1.16 -18.48 -14.68
CA LEU A 183 0.03 -17.80 -14.04
C LEU A 183 -0.98 -17.29 -15.06
N CYS A 184 -0.55 -16.86 -16.25
CA CYS A 184 -1.46 -16.43 -17.32
C CYS A 184 -2.45 -17.53 -17.76
N LYS A 185 -2.11 -18.81 -17.56
CA LYS A 185 -2.94 -19.97 -17.90
C LYS A 185 -3.91 -20.36 -16.79
N ARG A 186 -3.76 -19.77 -15.59
CA ARG A 186 -4.54 -20.14 -14.41
C ARG A 186 -5.87 -19.37 -14.35
N PRO A 187 -6.99 -20.03 -13.99
CA PRO A 187 -8.30 -19.37 -13.94
C PRO A 187 -8.36 -18.15 -13.03
N GLU A 188 -7.63 -18.17 -11.91
CA GLU A 188 -7.63 -17.09 -10.91
C GLU A 188 -7.03 -15.78 -11.45
N TYR A 189 -6.20 -15.88 -12.50
CA TYR A 189 -5.49 -14.76 -13.10
C TYR A 189 -6.15 -14.25 -14.39
N ILE A 190 -7.28 -14.82 -14.83
CA ILE A 190 -7.97 -14.36 -16.04
C ILE A 190 -8.42 -12.90 -15.86
N GLY A 191 -8.09 -12.05 -16.82
CA GLY A 191 -8.43 -10.61 -16.81
C GLY A 191 -7.62 -9.76 -15.83
N ARG A 192 -6.67 -10.34 -15.09
CA ARG A 192 -5.80 -9.60 -14.18
C ARG A 192 -4.69 -8.88 -14.93
N THR A 193 -4.49 -7.63 -14.54
CA THR A 193 -3.37 -6.82 -15.02
C THR A 193 -2.07 -7.23 -14.33
N MET A 194 -0.96 -7.21 -15.07
CA MET A 194 0.34 -7.67 -14.59
C MET A 194 1.43 -6.63 -14.85
N GLY A 195 2.43 -6.55 -13.98
CA GLY A 195 3.57 -5.64 -14.15
C GLY A 195 4.86 -6.24 -13.63
N VAL A 196 5.99 -5.89 -14.26
CA VAL A 196 7.32 -6.32 -13.85
C VAL A 196 8.19 -5.13 -13.52
N ILE A 197 8.78 -5.13 -12.33
CA ILE A 197 9.76 -4.14 -11.91
C ILE A 197 11.12 -4.81 -11.72
N SER A 198 12.14 -4.32 -12.41
CA SER A 198 13.53 -4.54 -12.03
C SER A 198 13.91 -3.60 -10.90
N LEU A 199 14.36 -4.15 -9.77
CA LEU A 199 14.82 -3.35 -8.62
C LEU A 199 16.21 -2.76 -8.85
N GLN A 200 16.98 -3.28 -9.82
CA GLN A 200 18.27 -2.71 -10.24
C GLN A 200 18.49 -2.89 -11.74
N GLY A 201 18.75 -1.78 -12.43
CA GLY A 201 19.10 -1.79 -13.85
C GLY A 201 17.89 -1.98 -14.75
N GLU A 202 17.72 -1.05 -15.68
CA GLU A 202 16.64 -1.09 -16.69
C GLU A 202 16.83 -2.23 -17.69
N GLU A 203 18.08 -2.62 -17.97
CA GLU A 203 18.40 -3.70 -18.91
C GLU A 203 17.79 -5.06 -18.51
N GLN A 204 17.67 -5.34 -17.20
CA GLN A 204 16.98 -6.53 -16.72
C GLN A 204 15.49 -6.50 -17.10
N ALA A 205 14.84 -5.34 -16.97
CA ALA A 205 13.44 -5.20 -17.32
C ALA A 205 13.22 -5.37 -18.83
N ARG A 206 14.12 -4.83 -19.66
CA ARG A 206 14.10 -5.02 -21.12
C ARG A 206 14.27 -6.49 -21.51
N LEU A 207 15.23 -7.19 -20.91
CA LEU A 207 15.40 -8.63 -21.12
C LEU A 207 14.12 -9.42 -20.76
N ILE A 208 13.50 -9.09 -19.63
CA ILE A 208 12.25 -9.74 -19.21
C ILE A 208 11.12 -9.45 -20.21
N GLU A 209 11.02 -8.20 -20.71
CA GLU A 209 10.02 -7.83 -21.70
C GLU A 209 10.19 -8.63 -23.01
N GLU A 210 11.41 -8.77 -23.50
CA GLU A 210 11.75 -9.56 -24.69
C GLU A 210 11.34 -11.03 -24.50
N LEU A 211 11.72 -11.64 -23.38
CA LEU A 211 11.39 -13.03 -23.06
C LEU A 211 9.87 -13.23 -22.89
N LEU A 212 9.15 -12.28 -22.28
CA LEU A 212 7.69 -12.32 -22.18
C LEU A 212 7.04 -12.22 -23.55
N ARG A 213 7.57 -11.37 -24.43
CA ARG A 213 7.06 -11.23 -25.80
C ARG A 213 7.23 -12.52 -26.59
N GLU A 214 8.35 -13.20 -26.45
CA GLU A 214 8.59 -14.51 -27.08
C GLU A 214 7.66 -15.60 -26.52
N GLN A 215 7.42 -15.62 -25.21
CA GLN A 215 6.69 -16.71 -24.55
C GLN A 215 5.16 -16.53 -24.53
N LEU A 216 4.66 -15.31 -24.41
CA LEU A 216 3.22 -14.98 -24.35
C LEU A 216 2.66 -14.43 -25.66
N GLY A 217 3.50 -13.73 -26.44
CA GLY A 217 3.07 -12.95 -27.59
C GLY A 217 2.49 -11.58 -27.21
N GLU A 218 2.53 -10.65 -28.18
CA GLU A 218 2.14 -9.24 -27.97
C GLU A 218 0.67 -9.07 -27.59
N VAL A 219 -0.23 -9.90 -28.14
CA VAL A 219 -1.68 -9.81 -27.87
C VAL A 219 -1.99 -10.05 -26.40
N GLU A 220 -1.39 -11.07 -25.79
CA GLU A 220 -1.59 -11.39 -24.39
C GLU A 220 -1.00 -10.30 -23.48
N MET A 221 0.18 -9.77 -23.84
CA MET A 221 0.80 -8.65 -23.12
C MET A 221 -0.10 -7.41 -23.11
N ILE A 222 -0.70 -7.05 -24.24
CA ILE A 222 -1.63 -5.92 -24.33
C ILE A 222 -2.89 -6.18 -23.50
N ASN A 223 -3.50 -7.36 -23.63
CA ASN A 223 -4.71 -7.73 -22.89
C ASN A 223 -4.51 -7.63 -21.37
N ARG A 224 -3.33 -8.03 -20.88
CA ARG A 224 -2.95 -7.96 -19.47
C ARG A 224 -2.28 -6.66 -19.06
N ARG A 225 -2.12 -5.70 -19.99
CA ARG A 225 -1.41 -4.43 -19.78
C ARG A 225 -0.03 -4.65 -19.15
N ILE A 226 0.68 -5.69 -19.60
CA ILE A 226 2.01 -6.01 -19.11
C ILE A 226 2.96 -4.87 -19.48
N VAL A 227 3.57 -4.29 -18.45
CA VAL A 227 4.66 -3.33 -18.55
C VAL A 227 5.86 -3.92 -17.83
N CYS A 228 7.05 -3.72 -18.38
CA CYS A 228 8.31 -4.11 -17.76
C CYS A 228 9.17 -2.85 -17.65
N GLY A 229 9.63 -2.52 -16.45
CA GLY A 229 10.46 -1.34 -16.26
C GLY A 229 11.16 -1.33 -14.91
N ASP A 230 11.68 -0.18 -14.53
CA ASP A 230 12.09 0.08 -13.16
C ASP A 230 10.92 0.63 -12.34
N ALA A 231 11.18 1.11 -11.12
CA ALA A 231 10.13 1.70 -10.29
C ALA A 231 9.57 3.02 -10.86
N TYR A 232 10.33 3.75 -11.69
CA TYR A 232 9.88 5.01 -12.30
C TYR A 232 8.83 4.73 -13.38
N ALA A 233 8.99 3.64 -14.13
CA ALA A 233 8.03 3.22 -15.16
C ALA A 233 6.61 2.94 -14.62
N PHE A 234 6.48 2.67 -13.32
CA PHE A 234 5.20 2.43 -12.64
C PHE A 234 4.75 3.60 -11.76
N GLN A 235 5.37 4.76 -11.89
CA GLN A 235 4.97 5.92 -11.09
C GLN A 235 3.55 6.38 -11.47
N GLY A 236 2.67 6.47 -10.48
CA GLY A 236 1.24 6.74 -10.70
C GLY A 236 0.44 5.58 -11.34
N ASP A 237 1.09 4.46 -11.64
CA ASP A 237 0.47 3.27 -12.23
C ASP A 237 0.45 2.10 -11.23
N GLU A 238 -0.43 1.13 -11.45
CA GLU A 238 -0.67 -0.01 -10.55
C GLU A 238 -1.12 -1.25 -11.33
N ARG A 239 -0.89 -2.44 -10.77
CA ARG A 239 -1.37 -3.70 -11.36
C ARG A 239 -1.96 -4.60 -10.28
N ASP A 240 -2.84 -5.49 -10.72
CA ASP A 240 -3.40 -6.53 -9.87
C ASP A 240 -2.28 -7.43 -9.32
N VAL A 241 -1.34 -7.81 -10.20
CA VAL A 241 -0.17 -8.64 -9.85
C VAL A 241 1.13 -7.97 -10.27
N MET A 242 2.07 -7.83 -9.33
CA MET A 242 3.42 -7.32 -9.61
C MET A 242 4.49 -8.38 -9.39
N PHE A 243 5.48 -8.40 -10.28
CA PHE A 243 6.67 -9.24 -10.21
C PHE A 243 7.90 -8.36 -10.04
N LEU A 244 8.66 -8.57 -8.98
CA LEU A 244 9.86 -7.82 -8.64
C LEU A 244 11.09 -8.71 -8.89
N SER A 245 12.03 -8.25 -9.72
CA SER A 245 13.34 -8.88 -9.91
C SER A 245 14.37 -8.16 -9.03
N MET A 246 15.02 -8.87 -8.11
CA MET A 246 16.00 -8.32 -7.18
C MET A 246 17.36 -8.00 -7.83
N VAL A 247 17.75 -8.77 -8.84
CA VAL A 247 19.00 -8.57 -9.60
C VAL A 247 20.23 -8.54 -8.68
N ALA A 248 20.22 -9.40 -7.67
CA ALA A 248 21.31 -9.60 -6.73
C ALA A 248 21.69 -11.08 -6.76
N ALA A 249 22.97 -11.37 -6.94
CA ALA A 249 23.48 -12.73 -7.01
C ALA A 249 24.83 -12.84 -6.28
N PRO A 250 25.14 -14.01 -5.66
CA PRO A 250 26.37 -14.19 -4.87
C PRO A 250 27.67 -14.12 -5.68
N ASN A 251 27.61 -14.29 -7.00
CA ASN A 251 28.79 -14.31 -7.87
C ASN A 251 29.48 -12.94 -7.99
N VAL A 252 28.80 -11.84 -7.63
CA VAL A 252 29.37 -10.49 -7.64
C VAL A 252 29.28 -9.83 -6.26
N ARG A 253 30.16 -8.87 -5.97
CA ARG A 253 30.10 -8.13 -4.71
C ARG A 253 28.80 -7.32 -4.61
N ILE A 254 28.01 -7.60 -3.58
CA ILE A 254 26.72 -6.95 -3.35
C ILE A 254 26.91 -5.70 -2.47
N GLY A 255 26.81 -4.51 -3.08
CA GLY A 255 26.85 -3.23 -2.34
C GLY A 255 25.60 -2.97 -1.50
N GLY A 256 25.71 -2.17 -0.43
CA GLY A 256 24.55 -1.79 0.39
C GLY A 256 23.69 -0.72 -0.30
N LEU A 257 22.40 -0.98 -0.48
CA LEU A 257 21.39 0.02 -0.84
C LEU A 257 20.72 0.54 0.43
N VAL A 258 21.16 1.69 0.91
CA VAL A 258 20.79 2.28 2.21
C VAL A 258 20.37 3.75 2.10
N LYS A 259 20.46 4.34 0.90
CA LYS A 259 20.12 5.75 0.70
C LYS A 259 18.61 5.95 0.74
N ARG A 260 18.16 7.19 0.99
CA ARG A 260 16.73 7.54 0.93
C ARG A 260 16.13 7.26 -0.45
N SER A 261 16.84 7.55 -1.53
CA SER A 261 16.41 7.23 -2.90
C SER A 261 16.26 5.72 -3.13
N ASP A 262 17.11 4.89 -2.53
CA ASP A 262 16.94 3.43 -2.56
C ASP A 262 15.65 3.01 -1.87
N MET A 263 15.36 3.59 -0.70
CA MET A 263 14.14 3.29 0.06
C MET A 263 12.88 3.76 -0.68
N GLN A 264 12.90 4.95 -1.29
CA GLN A 264 11.80 5.46 -2.13
C GLN A 264 11.53 4.55 -3.33
N ARG A 265 12.57 4.10 -4.04
CA ARG A 265 12.43 3.17 -5.17
C ARG A 265 11.76 1.86 -4.75
N PHE A 266 12.17 1.29 -3.62
CA PHE A 266 11.60 0.05 -3.10
C PHE A 266 10.18 0.25 -2.53
N ASN A 267 9.91 1.40 -1.90
CA ASN A 267 8.58 1.79 -1.46
C ASN A 267 7.61 1.89 -2.64
N VAL A 268 8.03 2.56 -3.72
CA VAL A 268 7.26 2.63 -4.95
C VAL A 268 7.04 1.23 -5.50
N ALA A 269 8.09 0.43 -5.70
CA ALA A 269 7.97 -0.90 -6.30
C ALA A 269 7.01 -1.83 -5.52
N ALA A 270 7.11 -1.88 -4.20
CA ALA A 270 6.28 -2.76 -3.37
C ALA A 270 4.81 -2.31 -3.30
N SER A 271 4.54 -1.00 -3.38
CA SER A 271 3.19 -0.45 -3.30
C SER A 271 2.39 -0.48 -4.61
N ARG A 272 2.97 -0.95 -5.72
CA ARG A 272 2.27 -1.04 -7.02
C ARG A 272 1.34 -2.24 -7.15
N ALA A 273 1.53 -3.26 -6.31
CA ALA A 273 0.66 -4.42 -6.31
C ALA A 273 -0.65 -4.11 -5.57
N ARG A 274 -1.76 -4.49 -6.19
CA ARG A 274 -3.07 -4.49 -5.53
C ARG A 274 -3.31 -5.81 -4.81
N ASP A 275 -3.32 -6.91 -5.56
CA ASP A 275 -3.76 -8.22 -5.08
C ASP A 275 -2.59 -9.14 -4.73
N GLN A 276 -1.50 -9.09 -5.49
CA GLN A 276 -0.38 -10.00 -5.28
C GLN A 276 0.98 -9.43 -5.70
N MET A 277 2.00 -9.67 -4.88
CA MET A 277 3.39 -9.30 -5.12
C MET A 277 4.29 -10.53 -5.08
N TRP A 278 5.09 -10.73 -6.14
CA TRP A 278 6.10 -11.78 -6.23
C TRP A 278 7.50 -11.18 -6.23
N LEU A 279 8.39 -11.67 -5.37
CA LEU A 279 9.80 -11.29 -5.34
C LEU A 279 10.67 -12.45 -5.84
N PHE A 280 11.37 -12.24 -6.95
CA PHE A 280 12.39 -13.15 -7.45
C PHE A 280 13.76 -12.73 -6.91
N HIS A 281 14.49 -13.70 -6.36
CA HIS A 281 15.78 -13.42 -5.75
C HIS A 281 16.74 -14.60 -5.91
N SER A 282 18.02 -14.30 -6.15
CA SER A 282 19.06 -15.33 -6.28
C SER A 282 19.94 -15.47 -5.02
N VAL A 283 19.75 -14.56 -4.05
CA VAL A 283 20.52 -14.45 -2.81
C VAL A 283 19.73 -14.90 -1.59
N GLY A 284 20.42 -15.35 -0.56
CA GLY A 284 19.89 -15.48 0.80
C GLY A 284 19.96 -14.19 1.60
N LEU A 285 19.41 -14.19 2.81
CA LEU A 285 19.55 -13.05 3.74
C LEU A 285 21.00 -12.88 4.21
N GLU A 286 21.74 -13.99 4.28
CA GLU A 286 23.15 -14.08 4.62
C GLU A 286 24.08 -13.39 3.62
N ASP A 287 23.66 -13.26 2.36
CA ASP A 287 24.44 -12.61 1.29
C ASP A 287 24.27 -11.08 1.29
N LEU A 288 23.27 -10.57 2.03
CA LEU A 288 22.88 -9.17 2.02
C LEU A 288 23.31 -8.45 3.29
N ASN A 289 23.71 -7.19 3.15
CA ASN A 289 23.89 -6.32 4.31
C ASN A 289 22.54 -6.17 5.05
N PRO A 290 22.45 -6.40 6.37
CA PRO A 290 21.19 -6.32 7.13
C PRO A 290 20.49 -4.95 7.05
N ASN A 291 21.25 -3.87 6.88
CA ASN A 291 20.70 -2.52 6.75
C ASN A 291 20.24 -2.20 5.31
N CYS A 292 20.53 -3.07 4.35
CA CYS A 292 20.14 -2.88 2.96
C CYS A 292 18.63 -3.08 2.79
N VAL A 293 17.99 -2.21 2.02
CA VAL A 293 16.55 -2.32 1.71
C VAL A 293 16.18 -3.66 1.05
N ARG A 294 17.10 -4.28 0.29
CA ARG A 294 16.90 -5.63 -0.25
C ARG A 294 16.75 -6.70 0.84
N ALA A 295 17.57 -6.63 1.88
CA ALA A 295 17.48 -7.57 3.00
C ALA A 295 16.15 -7.41 3.73
N ARG A 296 15.73 -6.16 3.95
CA ARG A 296 14.43 -5.84 4.56
C ARG A 296 13.26 -6.37 3.72
N LEU A 297 13.27 -6.16 2.41
CA LEU A 297 12.23 -6.65 1.51
C LEU A 297 12.19 -8.18 1.47
N LEU A 298 13.36 -8.83 1.32
CA LEU A 298 13.44 -10.29 1.31
C LEU A 298 12.96 -10.90 2.63
N GLN A 299 13.39 -10.34 3.76
CA GLN A 299 12.95 -10.79 5.08
C GLN A 299 11.43 -10.66 5.23
N TYR A 300 10.86 -9.56 4.74
CA TYR A 300 9.43 -9.34 4.74
C TYR A 300 8.68 -10.39 3.90
N CYS A 301 9.13 -10.64 2.66
CA CYS A 301 8.48 -11.61 1.78
C CYS A 301 8.60 -13.07 2.28
N LEU A 302 9.61 -13.39 3.09
CA LEU A 302 9.79 -14.72 3.69
C LEU A 302 8.92 -14.96 4.94
N ASP A 303 8.61 -13.91 5.70
CA ASP A 303 7.69 -13.97 6.86
C ASP A 303 6.73 -12.76 6.87
N PRO A 304 5.77 -12.69 5.92
CA PRO A 304 4.79 -11.60 5.87
C PRO A 304 3.84 -11.64 7.09
N ALA A 305 3.76 -12.79 7.78
CA ALA A 305 2.88 -13.07 8.92
C ALA A 305 3.27 -12.37 10.24
N ARG A 306 4.21 -11.42 10.24
CA ARG A 306 4.42 -10.49 11.36
C ARG A 306 3.13 -9.73 11.74
N VAL A 307 2.20 -9.60 10.79
CA VAL A 307 0.85 -9.04 10.98
C VAL A 307 -0.05 -9.98 11.81
N THR A 308 0.08 -11.30 11.67
CA THR A 308 -0.82 -12.29 12.29
C THR A 308 -0.39 -12.73 13.70
N ARG A 309 0.92 -12.76 14.00
CA ARG A 309 1.42 -13.30 15.30
C ARG A 309 1.22 -12.38 16.50
N LYS A 310 0.88 -11.10 16.33
CA LYS A 310 0.60 -10.19 17.46
C LYS A 310 -0.79 -10.36 18.09
N GLU A 311 -1.63 -11.27 17.59
CA GLU A 311 -3.03 -11.44 18.02
C GLU A 311 -3.29 -12.61 18.98
N GLN A 312 -2.28 -13.40 19.40
CA GLN A 312 -2.50 -14.66 20.15
C GLN A 312 -2.62 -14.55 21.70
N GLU A 313 -2.78 -13.36 22.29
CA GLU A 313 -3.14 -13.21 23.73
C GLU A 313 -4.60 -12.77 23.89
N VAL A 314 -5.55 -13.64 23.52
CA VAL A 314 -6.97 -13.27 23.31
C VAL A 314 -7.75 -13.15 24.63
N GLU A 315 -7.38 -13.85 25.71
CA GLU A 315 -8.17 -13.91 26.95
C GLU A 315 -8.12 -12.63 27.81
N HIS A 316 -7.08 -11.80 27.66
CA HIS A 316 -6.92 -10.54 28.41
C HIS A 316 -7.52 -9.31 27.70
N LEU A 317 -8.14 -9.48 26.52
CA LEU A 317 -8.56 -8.35 25.69
C LEU A 317 -9.96 -7.82 26.02
N PHE A 318 -10.87 -8.64 26.55
CA PHE A 318 -12.29 -8.26 26.76
C PHE A 318 -12.46 -7.17 27.83
N GLU A 319 -13.28 -6.16 27.55
CA GLU A 319 -13.55 -5.05 28.48
C GLU A 319 -14.71 -5.36 29.45
N SER A 320 -15.54 -6.36 29.13
CA SER A 320 -16.68 -6.78 29.96
C SER A 320 -16.93 -8.30 29.94
N GLU A 321 -17.56 -8.82 31.01
CA GLU A 321 -18.03 -10.21 31.03
C GLU A 321 -19.10 -10.48 29.95
N PHE A 322 -19.84 -9.44 29.57
CA PHE A 322 -20.84 -9.50 28.52
C PHE A 322 -20.22 -9.78 27.14
N GLU A 323 -19.18 -9.05 26.74
CA GLU A 323 -18.44 -9.33 25.49
C GLU A 323 -17.87 -10.75 25.47
N ARG A 324 -17.31 -11.19 26.61
CA ARG A 324 -16.77 -12.54 26.77
C ARG A 324 -17.82 -13.62 26.56
N ASP A 325 -19.01 -13.42 27.11
CA ASP A 325 -20.10 -14.40 27.00
C ASP A 325 -20.72 -14.42 25.59
N VAL A 326 -20.80 -13.27 24.91
CA VAL A 326 -21.18 -13.19 23.49
C VAL A 326 -20.14 -13.89 22.61
N TYR A 327 -18.85 -13.63 22.82
CA TYR A 327 -17.75 -14.30 22.12
C TYR A 327 -17.81 -15.83 22.26
N ARG A 328 -17.99 -16.33 23.50
CA ARG A 328 -18.09 -17.76 23.78
C ARG A 328 -19.23 -18.43 23.03
N LEU A 329 -20.39 -17.78 22.91
CA LEU A 329 -21.53 -18.31 22.17
C LEU A 329 -21.27 -18.40 20.66
N ILE A 330 -20.58 -17.41 20.09
CA ILE A 330 -20.25 -17.38 18.66
C ILE A 330 -19.20 -18.47 18.33
N ILE A 331 -18.14 -18.57 19.15
CA ILE A 331 -17.11 -19.61 19.01
C ILE A 331 -17.68 -21.02 19.23
N ALA A 332 -18.56 -21.21 20.22
CA ALA A 332 -19.22 -22.50 20.47
C ALA A 332 -20.07 -23.00 19.29
N ARG A 333 -20.48 -22.08 18.41
CA ARG A 333 -21.21 -22.37 17.17
C ARG A 333 -20.30 -22.58 15.95
N GLY A 334 -18.97 -22.53 16.15
CA GLY A 334 -17.94 -22.88 15.18
C GLY A 334 -17.43 -21.73 14.31
N TYR A 335 -17.77 -20.48 14.63
CA TYR A 335 -17.33 -19.31 13.88
C TYR A 335 -15.95 -18.81 14.31
N THR A 336 -15.17 -18.25 13.39
CA THR A 336 -13.92 -17.55 13.68
C THR A 336 -14.21 -16.14 14.14
N VAL A 337 -13.70 -15.73 15.30
CA VAL A 337 -13.97 -14.40 15.88
C VAL A 337 -12.68 -13.78 16.40
N ARG A 338 -12.46 -12.50 16.06
CA ARG A 338 -11.39 -11.68 16.64
C ARG A 338 -11.98 -10.66 17.60
N PRO A 339 -11.61 -10.66 18.89
CA PRO A 339 -12.07 -9.62 19.80
C PRO A 339 -11.22 -8.36 19.70
N GLN A 340 -11.83 -7.23 20.05
CA GLN A 340 -11.16 -5.97 20.35
C GLN A 340 -10.32 -5.46 19.19
N VAL A 341 -10.88 -5.60 17.99
CA VAL A 341 -10.24 -5.25 16.73
C VAL A 341 -10.11 -3.74 16.67
N ARG A 342 -8.87 -3.27 16.70
CA ARG A 342 -8.59 -1.86 16.50
C ARG A 342 -8.57 -1.55 15.01
N VAL A 343 -9.51 -0.74 14.56
CA VAL A 343 -9.55 -0.16 13.23
C VAL A 343 -9.10 1.29 13.34
N GLY A 344 -7.86 1.58 12.97
CA GLY A 344 -7.26 2.91 13.07
C GLY A 344 -5.99 2.95 13.94
N THR A 345 -5.53 4.14 14.38
CA THR A 345 -4.26 4.27 15.11
C THR A 345 -4.41 4.03 16.63
N PRO A 346 -3.31 3.80 17.39
CA PRO A 346 -3.38 3.66 18.85
C PRO A 346 -3.95 4.88 19.60
N THR A 347 -3.88 6.06 19.00
CA THR A 347 -4.34 7.34 19.56
C THR A 347 -5.67 7.84 18.98
N LYS A 348 -6.08 7.33 17.81
CA LYS A 348 -7.35 7.65 17.10
C LYS A 348 -7.83 6.42 16.32
N GLY A 349 -8.07 5.32 17.03
CA GLY A 349 -8.54 4.06 16.47
C GLY A 349 -9.89 3.69 17.05
N TYR A 350 -10.75 3.16 16.20
CA TYR A 350 -12.00 2.52 16.57
C TYR A 350 -11.69 1.16 17.15
N ARG A 351 -12.38 0.77 18.20
CA ARG A 351 -12.26 -0.55 18.80
C ARG A 351 -13.60 -1.23 18.60
N ILE A 352 -13.59 -2.26 17.76
CA ILE A 352 -14.76 -3.10 17.52
C ILE A 352 -14.68 -4.23 18.55
N ASP A 353 -15.74 -4.41 19.32
CA ASP A 353 -15.76 -5.39 20.42
C ASP A 353 -15.46 -6.80 19.91
N LEU A 354 -16.13 -7.22 18.83
CA LEU A 354 -15.95 -8.51 18.19
C LEU A 354 -16.07 -8.38 16.67
N VAL A 355 -15.21 -9.07 15.92
CA VAL A 355 -15.34 -9.21 14.47
C VAL A 355 -15.46 -10.69 14.15
N ILE A 356 -16.59 -11.08 13.56
CA ILE A 356 -16.81 -12.45 13.06
C ILE A 356 -16.27 -12.51 11.64
N GLU A 357 -15.33 -13.43 11.43
CA GLU A 357 -14.66 -13.64 10.14
C GLU A 357 -15.33 -14.80 9.40
N GLY A 358 -15.84 -14.50 8.20
CA GLY A 358 -16.15 -15.50 7.19
C GLY A 358 -15.08 -15.52 6.11
N LEU A 359 -15.15 -16.52 5.23
CA LEU A 359 -14.22 -16.67 4.10
C LEU A 359 -14.22 -15.45 3.15
N ARG A 360 -15.32 -14.69 3.12
CA ARG A 360 -15.63 -13.69 2.08
C ARG A 360 -16.31 -12.42 2.62
N SER A 361 -16.58 -12.37 3.91
CA SER A 361 -17.34 -11.32 4.56
C SER A 361 -16.98 -11.28 6.04
N ARG A 362 -17.05 -10.10 6.64
CA ARG A 362 -16.85 -9.90 8.06
C ARG A 362 -17.99 -9.11 8.64
N LEU A 363 -18.43 -9.49 9.83
CA LEU A 363 -19.47 -8.79 10.57
C LEU A 363 -18.86 -8.20 11.83
N ALA A 364 -18.93 -6.87 11.96
CA ALA A 364 -18.62 -6.19 13.20
C ALA A 364 -19.78 -6.38 14.18
N VAL A 365 -19.47 -6.85 15.38
CA VAL A 365 -20.42 -7.05 16.47
C VAL A 365 -20.06 -6.12 17.61
N GLU A 366 -20.98 -5.23 17.95
CA GLU A 366 -20.84 -4.31 19.08
C GLU A 366 -21.75 -4.74 20.24
N CYS A 367 -21.13 -4.81 21.41
CA CYS A 367 -21.73 -5.22 22.67
C CYS A 367 -22.07 -3.97 23.49
N ASP A 368 -23.22 -3.37 23.20
CA ASP A 368 -23.73 -2.20 23.91
C ASP A 368 -24.04 -2.54 25.38
N GLY A 369 -23.08 -2.27 26.27
CA GLY A 369 -23.26 -2.36 27.71
C GLY A 369 -24.20 -1.27 28.25
N ASP A 370 -24.80 -1.48 29.42
CA ASP A 370 -25.81 -0.57 30.01
C ASP A 370 -25.22 0.78 30.50
N LYS A 371 -23.94 1.09 30.25
CA LYS A 371 -23.34 2.39 30.58
C LYS A 371 -23.68 3.40 29.50
N TRP A 372 -24.76 4.15 29.72
CA TRP A 372 -25.14 5.29 28.88
C TRP A 372 -24.01 6.34 28.88
N HIS A 373 -23.37 6.56 27.72
CA HIS A 373 -22.45 7.66 27.53
C HIS A 373 -23.19 8.79 26.78
N GLY A 374 -23.03 10.04 27.22
CA GLY A 374 -23.91 11.16 26.86
C GLY A 374 -23.98 11.54 25.37
N ILE A 375 -24.76 12.58 25.07
CA ILE A 375 -25.16 13.01 23.70
C ILE A 375 -23.96 13.28 22.77
N GLU A 376 -22.85 13.82 23.28
CA GLU A 376 -21.64 14.10 22.48
C GLU A 376 -20.95 12.83 21.95
N LYS A 377 -20.91 11.73 22.74
CA LYS A 377 -20.35 10.46 22.25
C LYS A 377 -21.23 9.83 21.17
N TRP A 378 -22.52 10.10 21.17
CA TRP A 378 -23.47 9.53 20.21
C TRP A 378 -23.31 10.13 18.80
N GLU A 379 -23.06 11.43 18.69
CA GLU A 379 -22.77 12.06 17.39
C GLU A 379 -21.45 11.57 16.81
N GLU A 380 -20.43 11.41 17.65
CA GLU A 380 -19.18 10.80 17.24
C GLU A 380 -19.40 9.34 16.83
N ASP A 381 -20.09 8.51 17.62
CA ASP A 381 -20.43 7.12 17.27
C ASP A 381 -21.18 6.98 15.94
N ARG A 382 -22.06 7.93 15.64
CA ARG A 382 -22.83 7.91 14.40
C ARG A 382 -22.00 8.36 13.19
N ALA A 383 -21.13 9.35 13.36
CA ALA A 383 -20.17 9.74 12.32
C ALA A 383 -19.14 8.63 12.05
N ARG A 384 -18.73 7.91 13.10
CA ARG A 384 -17.83 6.74 13.03
C ARG A 384 -18.45 5.60 12.23
N GLN A 385 -19.69 5.23 12.53
CA GLN A 385 -20.43 4.20 11.80
C GLN A 385 -20.57 4.55 10.31
N MET A 386 -20.89 5.81 9.98
CA MET A 386 -20.98 6.25 8.59
C MET A 386 -19.65 6.15 7.82
N ILE A 387 -18.49 6.26 8.49
CA ILE A 387 -17.18 6.06 7.85
C ILE A 387 -16.96 4.57 7.55
N LEU A 388 -17.20 3.70 8.53
CA LEU A 388 -16.96 2.27 8.39
C LEU A 388 -17.97 1.60 7.45
N GLU A 389 -19.23 2.01 7.45
CA GLU A 389 -20.25 1.53 6.51
C GLU A 389 -19.96 1.97 5.06
N ARG A 390 -19.44 3.19 4.84
CA ARG A 390 -18.93 3.61 3.52
C ARG A 390 -17.73 2.78 3.08
N ALA A 391 -16.92 2.32 4.02
CA ALA A 391 -15.84 1.37 3.79
C ALA A 391 -16.33 -0.09 3.69
N GLY A 392 -17.65 -0.33 3.59
CA GLY A 392 -18.23 -1.65 3.36
C GLY A 392 -18.40 -2.53 4.60
N TRP A 393 -18.13 -2.02 5.80
CA TRP A 393 -18.38 -2.76 7.04
C TRP A 393 -19.88 -2.89 7.32
N LYS A 394 -20.29 -4.07 7.73
CA LYS A 394 -21.63 -4.31 8.29
C LYS A 394 -21.53 -4.45 9.80
N PHE A 395 -22.46 -3.81 10.50
CA PHE A 395 -22.55 -3.82 11.96
C PHE A 395 -23.79 -4.57 12.43
N TRP A 396 -23.62 -5.33 13.51
CA TRP A 396 -24.72 -5.88 14.30
C TRP A 396 -24.50 -5.51 15.76
N ARG A 397 -25.55 -4.98 16.40
CA ARG A 397 -25.49 -4.51 17.79
C ARG A 397 -26.34 -5.37 18.71
N ILE A 398 -25.82 -5.64 19.90
CA ILE A 398 -26.54 -6.34 20.95
C ILE A 398 -26.44 -5.60 22.28
N ARG A 399 -27.59 -5.41 22.93
CA ARG A 399 -27.67 -4.81 24.26
C ARG A 399 -27.52 -5.85 25.36
N GLY A 400 -26.69 -5.55 26.36
CA GLY A 400 -26.46 -6.44 27.51
C GLY A 400 -27.73 -6.85 28.25
N SER A 401 -28.62 -5.90 28.52
CA SER A 401 -29.92 -6.16 29.17
C SER A 401 -30.85 -7.08 28.38
N ALA A 402 -30.77 -7.09 27.04
CA ALA A 402 -31.53 -8.01 26.19
C ALA A 402 -30.88 -9.41 26.17
N PHE A 403 -29.55 -9.45 26.15
CA PHE A 403 -28.77 -10.69 26.22
C PHE A 403 -29.04 -11.47 27.49
N TYR A 404 -28.87 -10.87 28.67
CA TYR A 404 -29.06 -11.60 29.93
C TYR A 404 -30.52 -11.99 30.20
N ARG A 405 -31.50 -11.36 29.53
CA ARG A 405 -32.90 -11.75 29.64
C ARG A 405 -33.22 -13.05 28.91
N ASN A 406 -32.69 -13.23 27.69
CA ASN A 406 -32.86 -14.44 26.90
C ASN A 406 -31.77 -14.53 25.81
N PRO A 407 -30.60 -15.12 26.11
CA PRO A 407 -29.47 -15.18 25.17
C PRO A 407 -29.83 -15.92 23.88
N GLY A 408 -30.59 -17.02 23.97
CA GLY A 408 -30.96 -17.82 22.81
C GLY A 408 -31.77 -17.02 21.79
N LYS A 409 -32.81 -16.33 22.25
CA LYS A 409 -33.70 -15.55 21.38
C LYS A 409 -33.03 -14.31 20.77
N VAL A 410 -32.18 -13.62 21.54
CA VAL A 410 -31.55 -12.37 21.05
C VAL A 410 -30.44 -12.61 20.04
N MET A 411 -29.84 -13.81 20.04
CA MET A 411 -28.78 -14.20 19.09
C MET A 411 -29.35 -14.74 17.77
N GLU A 412 -30.65 -15.10 17.69
CA GLU A 412 -31.26 -15.59 16.44
C GLU A 412 -31.10 -14.64 15.24
N PRO A 413 -31.26 -13.30 15.39
CA PRO A 413 -31.04 -12.37 14.29
C PRO A 413 -29.57 -12.35 13.83
N LEU A 414 -28.61 -12.53 14.74
CA LEU A 414 -27.20 -12.64 14.37
C LEU A 414 -26.99 -13.85 13.46
N TRP A 415 -27.54 -15.01 13.81
CA TRP A 415 -27.38 -16.23 13.02
C TRP A 415 -27.96 -16.07 11.62
N ARG A 416 -29.15 -15.50 11.49
CA ARG A 416 -29.75 -15.23 10.17
C ARG A 416 -28.90 -14.26 9.36
N LEU A 417 -28.35 -13.22 10.00
CA LEU A 417 -27.49 -12.26 9.33
C LEU A 417 -26.18 -12.90 8.85
N LEU A 418 -25.58 -13.79 9.65
CA LEU A 418 -24.40 -14.56 9.23
C LEU A 418 -24.72 -15.46 8.03
N ASP A 419 -25.86 -16.15 8.05
CA ASP A 419 -26.33 -16.99 6.93
C ASP A 419 -26.56 -16.13 5.66
N GLU A 420 -27.22 -14.98 5.77
CA GLU A 420 -27.43 -14.02 4.67
C GLU A 420 -26.12 -13.45 4.13
N MET A 421 -25.11 -13.30 4.98
CA MET A 421 -23.77 -12.82 4.62
C MET A 421 -22.85 -13.94 4.10
N GLY A 422 -23.32 -15.19 4.08
CA GLY A 422 -22.51 -16.35 3.70
C GLY A 422 -21.30 -16.57 4.62
N ILE A 423 -21.38 -16.11 5.87
CA ILE A 423 -20.39 -16.40 6.90
C ILE A 423 -20.77 -17.78 7.45
N GLU A 424 -19.93 -18.78 7.21
CA GLU A 424 -20.15 -20.14 7.68
C GLU A 424 -19.21 -20.47 8.85
N PRO A 425 -19.61 -21.37 9.77
CA PRO A 425 -18.71 -21.94 10.76
C PRO A 425 -17.51 -22.60 10.08
N GLY A 426 -16.30 -22.28 10.53
CA GLY A 426 -15.07 -22.79 9.92
C GLY A 426 -15.03 -24.32 9.97
N ARG A 427 -14.80 -24.98 8.83
CA ARG A 427 -14.32 -26.37 8.82
C ARG A 427 -12.96 -26.38 9.50
N ALA A 428 -12.95 -26.71 10.78
CA ALA A 428 -11.73 -26.90 11.54
C ALA A 428 -10.86 -27.96 10.86
N GLY A 429 -9.76 -27.54 10.24
CA GLY A 429 -8.55 -28.35 10.22
C GLY A 429 -8.16 -28.57 11.68
N GLY A 430 -8.48 -29.76 12.18
CA GLY A 430 -8.43 -30.06 13.60
C GLY A 430 -7.06 -29.84 14.22
N ILE A 431 -6.92 -28.79 15.01
CA ILE A 431 -5.98 -28.79 16.12
C ILE A 431 -6.58 -29.75 17.15
N LYS A 432 -6.15 -31.01 17.10
CA LYS A 432 -6.33 -31.92 18.24
C LYS A 432 -5.67 -31.24 19.45
N LEU A 433 -6.48 -30.72 20.36
CA LEU A 433 -6.03 -30.53 21.74
C LEU A 433 -5.57 -31.90 22.25
N LEU A 434 -4.26 -32.09 22.33
CA LEU A 434 -3.67 -33.17 23.12
C LEU A 434 -4.09 -32.90 24.57
N ALA A 435 -5.10 -33.64 25.01
CA ALA A 435 -5.43 -33.74 26.42
C ALA A 435 -4.18 -34.24 27.16
N LYS A 436 -3.59 -33.37 27.98
CA LYS A 436 -2.61 -33.79 28.99
C LYS A 436 -3.34 -34.74 29.93
N ALA A 437 -2.95 -36.02 29.90
CA ALA A 437 -3.32 -36.96 30.94
C ALA A 437 -2.84 -36.42 32.29
N ALA A 438 -3.76 -36.27 33.24
CA ALA A 438 -3.44 -36.01 34.64
C ALA A 438 -2.72 -37.23 35.24
N PRO A 439 -1.73 -37.04 36.12
CA PRO A 439 -1.09 -38.15 36.80
C PRO A 439 -2.03 -38.72 37.87
N GLN A 440 -2.18 -40.04 37.87
CA GLN A 440 -2.50 -40.81 39.07
C GLN A 440 -1.27 -41.62 39.48
#